data_AF-A0A352Q6K1-F1
#
_entry.id   AF-A0A352Q6K1-F1
#
_cell.length_a   1.000
_cell.length_b   1.000
_cell.length_c   1.000
_cell.angle_alpha   90.00
_cell.angle_beta   90.00
_cell.angle_gamma   90.00
#
_symmetry.space_group_name_H-M   'P 1'
#
loop_
_entity.id
_entity.type
_entity.pdbx_description
1 polymer ?
#
loop_
_entity_poly.entity_id
_entity_poly.type
_entity_poly.pdbx_seq_one_letter_code
_entity_poly.pdbx_strand_id
1 'polypeptide(L)'
;GKSSLAFDTLYAEGQRRYVESLSAYARQFLSMMEKPDVDHIEGLSPAISIEQKSTSHNPRSTVGTITEIYDYLRLLYARIGEPRCPEHDEPLAAQTVSQMVDQILSLEEETRLLLLAPLIRDRKGEHLHIFDQLRAQGFIRVRVDGQIYELDELPSLAKNKKHTIEVVVDRIKVRPDIAPRLSESIETALALSEGLLIVSSMDDAATEKVFSARFACPVCNYSINELEPRAFSFNNPSGACPGCDGLGVKQFFDIDRVVQHPEATLSEGAIRGWDRRNLFYFNMLTSLADHYGFDIDTPFEALSQHDQQKILFGSGAEEITFNYINERGTVYKRTHRFEGIIPNMERRFRDTESQTVRDELGKYLNTQDCPECGGYRLNKGSRHVFVDDKSLPEICRNAVGDLCDYYANLSLEGQKGEIAAKILKEIR
;
A
#
# COMPACT_ATOMS: atom_id res chain seq x y z
N GLY A 1 -0.07 51.21 3.83
CA GLY A 1 -1.50 51.10 4.19
C GLY A 1 -1.68 50.13 5.36
N LYS A 2 -2.91 49.66 5.66
CA LYS A 2 -3.17 48.70 6.76
C LYS A 2 -2.41 47.38 6.57
N SER A 3 -2.50 46.78 5.38
CA SER A 3 -1.77 45.54 5.06
C SER A 3 -0.26 45.75 5.08
N SER A 4 0.24 46.89 4.58
CA SER A 4 1.67 47.18 4.62
C SER A 4 2.20 47.32 6.05
N LEU A 5 1.45 48.00 6.93
CA LEU A 5 1.83 48.10 8.34
C LEU A 5 1.83 46.72 9.01
N ALA A 6 0.83 45.88 8.74
CA ALA A 6 0.71 44.57 9.36
C ALA A 6 1.75 43.56 8.85
N PHE A 7 1.84 43.37 7.53
CA PHE A 7 2.66 42.32 6.90
C PHE A 7 4.06 42.80 6.55
N ASP A 8 4.15 43.92 5.83
CA ASP A 8 5.43 44.41 5.30
C ASP A 8 6.28 45.05 6.40
N THR A 9 5.68 45.49 7.51
CA THR A 9 6.38 46.15 8.61
C THR A 9 6.42 45.31 9.89
N LEU A 10 5.29 45.09 10.56
CA LEU A 10 5.26 44.45 11.88
C LEU A 10 5.64 42.96 11.83
N TYR A 11 5.05 42.20 10.89
CA TYR A 11 5.39 40.78 10.70
C TYR A 11 6.82 40.61 10.18
N ALA A 12 7.23 41.36 9.16
CA ALA A 12 8.58 41.29 8.61
C ALA A 12 9.65 41.57 9.68
N GLU A 13 9.49 42.62 10.49
CA GLU A 13 10.45 42.95 11.56
C GLU A 13 10.43 41.90 12.69
N GLY A 14 9.25 41.38 13.05
CA GLY A 14 9.11 40.32 14.04
C GLY A 14 9.75 39.00 13.61
N GLN A 15 9.57 38.60 12.35
CA GLN A 15 10.18 37.41 11.78
C GLN A 15 11.70 37.56 11.62
N ARG A 16 12.16 38.73 11.16
CA ARG A 16 13.60 39.05 11.03
C ARG A 16 14.33 38.91 12.37
N ARG A 17 13.80 39.52 13.44
CA ARG A 17 14.37 39.43 14.79
C ARG A 17 14.40 38.00 15.32
N TYR A 18 13.36 37.22 15.05
CA TYR A 18 13.34 35.80 15.41
C TYR A 18 14.46 35.03 14.69
N VAL A 19 14.64 35.24 13.38
CA VAL A 19 15.72 34.62 12.60
C VAL A 19 17.11 35.06 13.09
N GLU A 20 17.26 36.31 13.52
CA GLU A 20 18.51 36.83 14.10
C GLU A 20 18.88 36.15 15.43
N SER A 21 17.88 35.67 16.19
CA SER A 21 18.11 34.90 17.42
C SER A 21 18.57 33.46 17.17
N LEU A 22 18.44 32.96 15.93
CA LEU A 22 18.87 31.61 15.58
C LEU A 22 20.39 31.51 15.42
N SER A 23 20.89 30.27 15.47
CA SER A 23 22.31 29.96 15.32
C SER A 23 22.89 30.51 14.02
N ALA A 24 24.18 30.84 14.02
CA ALA A 24 24.87 31.37 12.84
C ALA A 24 24.77 30.44 11.62
N TYR A 25 24.67 29.12 11.86
CA TYR A 25 24.45 28.11 10.81
C TYR A 25 23.03 28.17 10.24
N ALA A 26 21.99 28.24 11.08
CA ALA A 26 20.60 28.33 10.62
C ALA A 26 20.36 29.61 9.78
N ARG A 27 21.04 30.70 10.12
CA ARG A 27 21.02 31.96 9.35
C ARG A 27 21.58 31.85 7.94
N GLN A 28 22.42 30.85 7.63
CA GLN A 28 22.95 30.65 6.27
C GLN A 28 21.91 30.10 5.29
N PHE A 29 20.89 29.38 5.79
CA PHE A 29 19.87 28.72 4.97
C PHE A 29 18.56 29.50 4.86
N LEU A 30 18.37 30.50 5.73
CA LEU A 30 17.20 31.37 5.70
C LEU A 30 17.52 32.59 4.85
N SER A 31 16.74 32.82 3.79
CA SER A 31 16.82 34.07 3.03
C SER A 31 16.63 35.23 3.99
N MET A 32 17.63 36.12 4.09
CA MET A 32 17.46 37.36 4.85
C MET A 32 16.33 38.15 4.20
N MET A 33 15.22 38.30 4.93
CA MET A 33 14.13 39.15 4.49
C MET A 33 14.63 40.59 4.41
N GLU A 34 14.14 41.34 3.41
CA GLU A 34 14.45 42.76 3.30
C GLU A 34 14.04 43.48 4.59
N LYS A 35 14.92 44.37 5.06
CA LYS A 35 14.64 45.15 6.26
C LYS A 35 13.47 46.10 5.95
N PRO A 36 12.38 46.08 6.75
CA PRO A 36 11.27 46.98 6.53
C PRO A 36 11.68 48.44 6.69
N ASP A 37 11.05 49.32 5.92
CA ASP A 37 11.30 50.77 5.94
C ASP A 37 10.67 51.43 7.17
N VAL A 38 11.39 51.35 8.29
CA VAL A 38 11.00 51.93 9.58
C VAL A 38 12.19 52.49 10.34
N ASP A 39 11.98 53.63 10.98
CA ASP A 39 13.02 54.29 11.79
C ASP A 39 13.37 53.47 13.04
N HIS A 40 12.35 53.08 13.81
CA HIS A 40 12.53 52.37 15.06
C HIS A 40 11.25 51.65 15.51
N ILE A 41 11.39 50.40 15.95
CA ILE A 41 10.32 49.61 16.56
C ILE A 41 10.90 48.82 17.74
N GLU A 42 10.26 48.86 18.90
CA GLU A 42 10.62 48.08 20.09
C GLU A 42 9.42 47.27 20.60
N GLY A 43 9.69 46.27 21.45
CA GLY A 43 8.63 45.45 22.06
C GLY A 43 7.96 44.43 21.14
N LEU A 44 8.53 44.14 19.97
CA LEU A 44 8.02 43.10 19.07
C LEU A 44 8.33 41.70 19.62
N SER A 45 7.27 40.89 19.73
CA SER A 45 7.38 39.45 19.93
C SER A 45 7.61 38.73 18.58
N PRO A 46 8.06 37.47 18.57
CA PRO A 46 8.07 36.66 17.35
C PRO A 46 6.69 36.68 16.68
N ALA A 47 6.67 37.04 15.40
CA ALA A 47 5.44 37.26 14.67
C ALA A 47 5.12 36.06 13.75
N ILE A 48 3.84 35.67 13.72
CA ILE A 48 3.30 34.67 12.80
C ILE A 48 2.21 35.35 11.99
N SER A 49 2.30 35.27 10.66
CA SER A 49 1.26 35.77 9.76
C SER A 49 0.25 34.65 9.47
N ILE A 50 -1.04 35.00 9.49
CA ILE A 50 -2.12 34.13 9.03
C ILE A 50 -2.78 34.87 7.87
N GLU A 51 -2.51 34.41 6.65
CA GLU A 51 -3.00 35.02 5.41
C GLU A 51 -3.62 33.97 4.50
N GLN A 52 -4.57 34.39 3.67
CA GLN A 52 -5.15 33.55 2.60
C GLN A 52 -4.21 33.56 1.38
N LYS A 53 -3.01 32.99 1.51
CA LYS A 53 -2.18 32.69 0.33
C LYS A 53 -2.71 31.43 -0.36
N SER A 54 -2.60 31.39 -1.69
CA SER A 54 -2.91 30.21 -2.49
C SER A 54 -2.14 29.01 -1.94
N THR A 55 -2.84 28.05 -1.35
CA THR A 55 -2.24 26.83 -0.82
C THR A 55 -1.51 26.09 -1.94
N SER A 56 -0.28 25.63 -1.67
CA SER A 56 0.47 24.79 -2.59
C SER A 56 -0.39 23.62 -3.06
N HIS A 57 -0.57 23.46 -4.38
CA HIS A 57 -1.24 22.32 -5.00
C HIS A 57 -0.31 21.10 -4.97
N ASN A 58 0.06 20.63 -3.78
CA ASN A 58 0.73 19.35 -3.64
C ASN A 58 -0.35 18.25 -3.55
N PRO A 59 -0.45 17.34 -4.53
CA PRO A 59 -1.47 16.28 -4.53
C PRO A 59 -1.35 15.36 -3.32
N ARG A 60 -0.20 15.34 -2.64
CA ARG A 60 0.01 14.54 -1.43
C ARG A 60 -0.44 15.25 -0.14
N SER A 61 -0.65 16.57 -0.17
CA SER A 61 -1.16 17.29 1.00
C SER A 61 -2.66 17.10 1.16
N THR A 62 -3.08 16.79 2.38
CA THR A 62 -4.48 16.66 2.81
C THR A 62 -4.74 17.60 4.00
N VAL A 63 -6.00 17.79 4.37
CA VAL A 63 -6.37 18.55 5.58
C VAL A 63 -5.65 17.96 6.80
N GLY A 64 -5.73 16.64 7.00
CA GLY A 64 -5.12 15.97 8.14
C GLY A 64 -3.59 16.10 8.23
N THR A 65 -2.89 16.18 7.09
CA THR A 65 -1.44 16.43 7.09
C THR A 65 -1.08 17.90 7.32
N ILE A 66 -1.93 18.84 6.89
CA ILE A 66 -1.71 20.28 7.10
C ILE A 66 -1.95 20.64 8.57
N THR A 67 -2.92 20.00 9.20
CA THR A 67 -3.25 20.21 10.63
C THR A 67 -2.46 19.32 11.57
N GLU A 68 -1.53 18.49 11.07
CA GLU A 68 -0.76 17.48 11.83
C GLU A 68 -1.57 16.41 12.56
N ILE A 69 -2.92 16.49 12.56
CA ILE A 69 -3.83 15.49 13.12
C ILE A 69 -3.53 14.09 12.57
N TYR A 70 -3.20 13.98 11.27
CA TYR A 70 -2.86 12.70 10.67
C TYR A 70 -1.60 12.08 11.29
N ASP A 71 -0.64 12.88 11.76
CA ASP A 71 0.57 12.37 12.41
C ASP A 71 0.28 11.80 13.80
N TYR A 72 -0.63 12.42 14.55
CA TYR A 72 -1.14 11.84 15.80
C TYR A 72 -1.97 10.58 15.56
N LEU A 73 -2.78 10.54 14.50
CA LEU A 73 -3.50 9.33 14.12
C LEU A 73 -2.54 8.19 13.76
N ARG A 74 -1.49 8.47 12.99
CA ARG A 74 -0.44 7.49 12.67
C ARG A 74 0.24 6.96 13.94
N LEU A 75 0.50 7.83 14.91
CA LEU A 75 1.06 7.43 16.20
C LEU A 75 0.10 6.56 17.01
N LEU A 76 -1.19 6.93 17.04
CA LEU A 76 -2.25 6.17 17.71
C LEU A 76 -2.33 4.74 17.14
N TYR A 77 -2.51 4.61 15.83
CA TYR A 77 -2.62 3.31 15.16
C TYR A 77 -1.34 2.47 15.27
N ALA A 78 -0.16 3.08 15.28
CA ALA A 78 1.09 2.35 15.50
C ALA A 78 1.25 1.81 16.94
N ARG A 79 0.66 2.48 17.94
CA ARG A 79 0.87 2.13 19.36
C ARG A 79 -0.20 1.21 19.92
N ILE A 80 -1.46 1.42 19.54
CA ILE A 80 -2.59 0.67 20.09
C ILE A 80 -3.36 -0.14 19.04
N GLY A 81 -3.03 0.07 17.76
CA GLY A 81 -3.70 -0.59 16.65
C GLY A 81 -3.48 -2.10 16.67
N GLU A 82 -4.56 -2.83 16.44
CA GLU A 82 -4.55 -4.27 16.25
C GLU A 82 -4.45 -4.58 14.75
N PRO A 83 -3.33 -5.14 14.28
CA PRO A 83 -3.21 -5.57 12.90
C PRO A 83 -4.02 -6.85 12.69
N ARG A 84 -4.78 -6.93 11.60
CA ARG A 84 -5.58 -8.11 11.25
C ARG A 84 -5.18 -8.65 9.88
N CYS A 85 -5.35 -9.96 9.70
CA CYS A 85 -5.11 -10.58 8.41
C CYS A 85 -6.16 -10.10 7.39
N PRO A 86 -5.76 -9.55 6.22
CA PRO A 86 -6.72 -9.10 5.22
C PRO A 86 -7.60 -10.20 4.60
N GLU A 87 -7.24 -11.47 4.79
CA GLU A 87 -7.95 -12.62 4.20
C GLU A 87 -8.80 -13.38 5.22
N HIS A 88 -8.36 -13.40 6.49
CA HIS A 88 -8.99 -14.19 7.56
C HIS A 88 -9.56 -13.34 8.69
N ASP A 89 -9.26 -12.03 8.71
CA ASP A 89 -9.56 -11.06 9.78
C ASP A 89 -9.02 -11.43 11.18
N GLU A 90 -8.16 -12.45 11.25
CA GLU A 90 -7.52 -12.88 12.48
C GLU A 90 -6.46 -11.88 12.98
N PRO A 91 -6.35 -11.64 14.29
CA PRO A 91 -5.37 -10.72 14.85
C PRO A 91 -3.96 -11.25 14.64
N LEU A 92 -3.08 -10.38 14.11
CA LEU A 92 -1.66 -10.67 14.02
C LEU A 92 -1.06 -10.27 15.37
N ALA A 93 -0.95 -11.21 16.31
CA ALA A 93 -0.33 -10.95 17.59
C ALA A 93 1.16 -11.31 17.55
N ALA A 94 2.04 -10.32 17.72
CA ALA A 94 3.45 -10.55 17.99
C ALA A 94 3.67 -10.61 19.50
N GLN A 95 4.35 -11.66 19.98
CA GLN A 95 4.69 -11.84 21.38
C GLN A 95 6.20 -12.02 21.54
N THR A 96 6.74 -11.59 22.68
CA THR A 96 8.14 -11.89 23.03
C THR A 96 8.25 -13.30 23.58
N VAL A 97 9.45 -13.91 23.52
CA VAL A 97 9.70 -15.23 24.12
C VAL A 97 9.27 -15.27 25.58
N SER A 98 9.59 -14.23 26.36
CA SER A 98 9.16 -14.12 27.76
C SER A 98 7.64 -14.13 27.93
N GLN A 99 6.89 -13.40 27.10
CA GLN A 99 5.43 -13.43 27.13
C GLN A 99 4.86 -14.81 26.77
N MET A 100 5.47 -15.50 25.79
CA MET A 100 5.08 -16.86 25.44
C MET A 100 5.34 -17.84 26.60
N VAL A 101 6.49 -17.73 27.26
CA VAL A 101 6.85 -18.50 28.46
C VAL A 101 5.82 -18.26 29.56
N ASP A 102 5.52 -17.01 29.89
CA ASP A 102 4.56 -16.65 30.93
C ASP A 102 3.15 -17.19 30.62
N GLN A 103 2.70 -17.09 29.36
CA GLN A 103 1.42 -17.64 28.93
C GLN A 103 1.36 -19.17 29.05
N ILE A 104 2.44 -19.88 28.71
CA ILE A 104 2.51 -21.34 28.84
C ILE A 104 2.56 -21.75 30.32
N LEU A 105 3.28 -21.01 31.16
CA LEU A 105 3.36 -21.26 32.61
C LEU A 105 2.04 -20.97 33.35
N SER A 106 1.16 -20.15 32.77
CA SER A 106 -0.18 -19.89 33.32
C SER A 106 -1.22 -21.00 33.05
N LEU A 107 -0.84 -22.03 32.28
CA LEU A 107 -1.65 -23.24 32.11
C LEU A 107 -1.67 -24.09 33.38
N GLU A 108 -2.62 -25.03 33.48
CA GLU A 108 -2.72 -25.93 34.62
C GLU A 108 -1.41 -26.72 34.83
N GLU A 109 -0.98 -26.81 36.10
CA GLU A 109 0.20 -27.58 36.46
C GLU A 109 0.08 -29.03 35.99
N GLU A 110 1.22 -29.62 35.64
CA GLU A 110 1.34 -31.02 35.21
C GLU A 110 0.76 -31.35 33.82
N THR A 111 0.23 -30.35 33.09
CA THR A 111 -0.19 -30.50 31.68
C THR A 111 1.00 -30.86 30.80
N ARG A 112 0.83 -31.84 29.91
CA ARG A 112 1.87 -32.30 28.97
C ARG A 112 1.73 -31.56 27.64
N LEU A 113 2.78 -30.89 27.21
CA LEU A 113 2.78 -30.07 25.99
C LEU A 113 3.83 -30.54 24.99
N LEU A 114 3.49 -30.42 23.71
CA LEU A 114 4.37 -30.55 22.56
C LEU A 114 4.66 -29.16 22.01
N LEU A 115 5.94 -28.80 21.91
CA LEU A 115 6.40 -27.62 21.22
C LEU A 115 6.72 -27.98 19.76
N LEU A 116 6.00 -27.36 18.85
CA LEU A 116 6.04 -27.67 17.43
C LEU A 116 6.48 -26.44 16.62
N ALA A 117 7.44 -26.64 15.73
CA ALA A 117 7.90 -25.64 14.77
C ALA A 117 7.28 -25.93 13.38
N PRO A 118 6.30 -25.14 12.91
CA PRO A 118 5.66 -25.38 11.62
C PRO A 118 6.55 -24.93 10.46
N LEU A 119 7.08 -25.88 9.69
CA LEU A 119 7.95 -25.59 8.55
C LEU A 119 7.16 -25.43 7.25
N ILE A 120 6.13 -26.26 7.07
CA ILE A 120 5.27 -26.22 5.88
C ILE A 120 3.82 -26.30 6.32
N ARG A 121 3.00 -25.42 5.74
CA ARG A 121 1.55 -25.42 5.92
C ARG A 121 0.87 -25.47 4.57
N ASP A 122 0.07 -26.52 4.34
CA ASP A 122 -0.81 -26.67 3.18
C ASP A 122 -0.12 -26.45 1.81
N ARG A 123 1.14 -26.90 1.65
CA ARG A 123 1.88 -26.81 0.38
C ARG A 123 2.01 -28.17 -0.32
N LYS A 124 1.88 -28.16 -1.64
CA LYS A 124 2.08 -29.34 -2.48
C LYS A 124 3.57 -29.69 -2.61
N GLY A 125 3.91 -30.97 -2.50
CA GLY A 125 5.27 -31.45 -2.72
C GLY A 125 5.67 -32.60 -1.80
N GLU A 126 6.75 -33.29 -2.16
CA GLU A 126 7.35 -34.35 -1.35
C GLU A 126 8.27 -33.84 -0.24
N HIS A 127 8.78 -32.60 -0.36
CA HIS A 127 9.56 -31.89 0.65
C HIS A 127 10.77 -32.64 1.24
N LEU A 128 11.37 -33.59 0.50
CA LEU A 128 12.50 -34.43 0.94
C LEU A 128 13.67 -33.64 1.52
N HIS A 129 14.02 -32.52 0.89
CA HIS A 129 15.10 -31.63 1.33
C HIS A 129 14.95 -31.12 2.78
N ILE A 130 13.72 -30.90 3.24
CA ILE A 130 13.45 -30.43 4.61
C ILE A 130 13.72 -31.54 5.62
N PHE A 131 13.32 -32.78 5.31
CA PHE A 131 13.61 -33.91 6.20
C PHE A 131 15.11 -34.18 6.33
N ASP A 132 15.86 -34.05 5.24
CA ASP A 132 17.32 -34.21 5.28
C ASP A 132 18.00 -33.10 6.09
N GLN A 133 17.53 -31.85 5.99
CA GLN A 133 17.99 -30.74 6.83
C GLN A 133 17.71 -31.00 8.32
N LEU A 134 16.53 -31.53 8.65
CA LEU A 134 16.17 -31.84 10.02
C LEU A 134 16.99 -32.97 10.62
N ARG A 135 17.30 -34.01 9.83
CA ARG A 135 18.24 -35.07 10.25
C ARG A 135 19.62 -34.51 10.52
N ALA A 136 20.12 -33.64 9.64
CA ALA A 136 21.43 -33.00 9.82
C ALA A 136 21.50 -32.14 11.09
N GLN A 137 20.38 -31.54 11.51
CA GLN A 137 20.24 -30.77 12.74
C GLN A 137 19.96 -31.63 13.99
N GLY A 138 19.76 -32.94 13.83
CA GLY A 138 19.59 -33.89 14.94
C GLY A 138 18.16 -34.01 15.47
N PHE A 139 17.15 -33.52 14.76
CA PHE A 139 15.75 -33.76 15.13
C PHE A 139 15.38 -35.24 14.90
N ILE A 140 14.49 -35.77 15.75
CA ILE A 140 14.09 -37.19 15.71
C ILE A 140 12.64 -37.35 15.26
N ARG A 141 11.75 -36.40 15.61
CA ARG A 141 10.31 -36.53 15.42
C ARG A 141 9.73 -35.36 14.63
N VAL A 142 8.76 -35.66 13.79
CA VAL A 142 8.04 -34.71 12.98
C VAL A 142 6.56 -35.09 12.92
N ARG A 143 5.68 -34.10 12.96
CA ARG A 143 4.25 -34.25 12.73
C ARG A 143 3.95 -33.93 11.28
N VAL A 144 3.42 -34.90 10.55
CA VAL A 144 3.03 -34.78 9.14
C VAL A 144 1.55 -35.07 9.03
N ASP A 145 0.80 -34.12 8.48
CA ASP A 145 -0.66 -34.19 8.31
C ASP A 145 -1.39 -34.61 9.61
N GLY A 146 -0.92 -34.09 10.75
CA GLY A 146 -1.49 -34.35 12.08
C GLY A 146 -0.99 -35.61 12.79
N GLN A 147 -0.21 -36.47 12.13
CA GLN A 147 0.34 -37.70 12.72
C GLN A 147 1.84 -37.56 13.01
N ILE A 148 2.27 -38.02 14.19
CA ILE A 148 3.68 -37.95 14.59
C ILE A 148 4.43 -39.18 14.08
N TYR A 149 5.50 -38.94 13.34
CA TYR A 149 6.42 -39.94 12.81
C TYR A 149 7.84 -39.71 13.34
N GLU A 150 8.63 -40.77 13.39
CA GLU A 150 10.08 -40.66 13.54
C GLU A 150 10.70 -40.40 12.16
N LEU A 151 11.74 -39.57 12.10
CA LEU A 151 12.38 -39.13 10.85
C LEU A 151 12.98 -40.29 10.02
N ASP A 152 13.22 -41.43 10.65
CA ASP A 152 13.70 -42.66 10.00
C ASP A 152 12.56 -43.51 9.42
N GLU A 153 11.33 -43.33 9.92
CA GLU A 153 10.13 -44.09 9.53
C GLU A 153 9.07 -43.16 8.91
N LEU A 154 9.47 -42.36 7.92
CA LEU A 154 8.57 -41.42 7.24
C LEU A 154 7.68 -42.11 6.18
N PRO A 155 6.39 -41.76 6.09
CA PRO A 155 5.54 -42.17 4.98
C PRO A 155 5.95 -41.45 3.68
N SER A 156 5.76 -42.09 2.53
CA SER A 156 5.99 -41.43 1.23
C SER A 156 4.92 -40.36 0.98
N LEU A 157 5.32 -39.10 0.92
CA LEU A 157 4.42 -37.98 0.60
C LEU A 157 4.14 -37.90 -0.90
N ALA A 158 2.96 -37.40 -1.28
CA ALA A 158 2.54 -37.35 -2.67
C ALA A 158 2.76 -35.94 -3.25
N LYS A 159 3.51 -35.80 -4.35
CA LYS A 159 3.81 -34.49 -4.98
C LYS A 159 2.59 -33.60 -5.25
N ASN A 160 1.45 -34.21 -5.57
CA ASN A 160 0.24 -33.49 -5.98
C ASN A 160 -0.71 -33.16 -4.81
N LYS A 161 -0.47 -33.70 -3.61
CA LYS A 161 -1.27 -33.42 -2.42
C LYS A 161 -0.61 -32.33 -1.59
N LYS A 162 -1.44 -31.53 -0.93
CA LYS A 162 -0.98 -30.55 0.04
C LYS A 162 -0.65 -31.27 1.35
N HIS A 163 0.45 -30.88 1.96
CA HIS A 163 0.93 -31.46 3.20
C HIS A 163 1.26 -30.37 4.21
N THR A 164 1.10 -30.69 5.50
CA THR A 164 1.51 -29.87 6.64
C THR A 164 2.58 -30.61 7.42
N ILE A 165 3.74 -29.97 7.63
CA ILE A 165 4.93 -30.56 8.25
C ILE A 165 5.40 -29.66 9.38
N GLU A 166 5.48 -30.23 10.58
CA GLU A 166 5.80 -29.52 11.81
C GLU A 166 6.79 -30.34 12.63
N VAL A 167 7.89 -29.74 13.08
CA VAL A 167 8.95 -30.45 13.80
C VAL A 167 8.64 -30.44 15.28
N VAL A 168 8.81 -31.59 15.93
CA VAL A 168 8.72 -31.66 17.39
C VAL A 168 10.04 -31.20 17.98
N VAL A 169 10.05 -30.01 18.58
CA VAL A 169 11.24 -29.39 19.15
C VAL A 169 11.49 -29.89 20.57
N ASP A 170 10.47 -29.86 21.42
CA ASP A 170 10.57 -30.40 22.78
C ASP A 170 9.21 -30.94 23.28
N ARG A 171 9.28 -31.80 24.30
CA ARG A 171 8.14 -32.34 25.03
C ARG A 171 8.32 -31.98 26.50
N ILE A 172 7.42 -31.16 27.00
CA ILE A 172 7.52 -30.58 28.32
C ILE A 172 6.28 -30.91 29.16
N LYS A 173 6.44 -30.73 30.47
CA LYS A 173 5.35 -30.80 31.43
C LYS A 173 5.35 -29.50 32.22
N VAL A 174 4.21 -28.82 32.30
CA VAL A 174 4.09 -27.50 32.90
C VAL A 174 4.45 -27.57 34.39
N ARG A 175 5.55 -26.91 34.75
CA ARG A 175 6.05 -26.76 36.12
C ARG A 175 6.79 -25.40 36.24
N PRO A 176 6.82 -24.77 37.42
CA PRO A 176 7.46 -23.46 37.58
C PRO A 176 8.98 -23.47 37.36
N ASP A 177 9.65 -24.62 37.52
CA ASP A 177 11.10 -24.77 37.37
C ASP A 177 11.58 -24.90 35.92
N ILE A 178 10.68 -25.13 34.96
CA ILE A 178 11.04 -25.39 33.55
C ILE A 178 11.20 -24.13 32.70
N ALA A 179 11.01 -22.92 33.26
CA ALA A 179 11.10 -21.65 32.55
C ALA A 179 12.36 -21.48 31.64
N PRO A 180 13.60 -21.75 32.10
CA PRO A 180 14.79 -21.58 31.25
C PRO A 180 14.81 -22.55 30.06
N ARG A 181 14.44 -23.82 30.29
CA ARG A 181 14.35 -24.84 29.24
C ARG A 181 13.26 -24.50 28.23
N LEU A 182 12.13 -23.98 28.72
CA LEU A 182 11.02 -23.54 27.87
C LEU A 182 11.45 -22.39 26.95
N SER A 183 12.17 -21.40 27.49
CA SER A 183 12.71 -20.28 26.71
C SER A 183 13.62 -20.77 25.58
N GLU A 184 14.59 -21.65 25.88
CA GLU A 184 15.53 -22.21 24.88
C GLU A 184 14.79 -23.01 23.79
N SER A 185 13.78 -23.79 24.18
CA SER A 185 12.97 -24.57 23.26
C SER A 185 12.10 -23.70 22.35
N ILE A 186 11.53 -22.62 22.89
CA ILE A 186 10.76 -21.64 22.13
C ILE A 186 11.66 -20.90 21.14
N GLU A 187 12.84 -20.43 21.57
CA GLU A 187 13.81 -19.78 20.67
C GLU A 187 14.21 -20.70 19.51
N THR A 188 14.48 -21.98 19.82
CA THR A 188 14.79 -23.00 18.81
C THR A 188 13.63 -23.18 17.83
N ALA A 189 12.39 -23.29 18.32
CA ALA A 189 11.20 -23.45 17.47
C ALA A 189 10.95 -22.24 16.56
N LEU A 190 11.07 -21.03 17.11
CA LEU A 190 10.91 -19.78 16.37
C LEU A 190 11.99 -19.62 15.30
N ALA A 191 13.24 -19.98 15.60
CA ALA A 191 14.34 -19.92 14.64
C ALA A 191 14.13 -20.86 13.44
N LEU A 192 13.54 -22.04 13.67
CA LEU A 192 13.30 -23.04 12.62
C LEU A 192 12.12 -22.68 11.71
N SER A 193 11.09 -22.02 12.24
CA SER A 193 9.80 -21.79 11.56
C SER A 193 9.53 -20.31 11.24
N GLU A 194 10.59 -19.52 11.07
CA GLU A 194 10.53 -18.09 10.74
C GLU A 194 9.72 -17.23 11.72
N GLY A 195 9.68 -17.64 12.99
CA GLY A 195 9.05 -16.90 14.09
C GLY A 195 7.67 -17.41 14.49
N LEU A 196 7.32 -18.66 14.20
CA LEU A 196 6.07 -19.29 14.64
C LEU A 196 6.33 -20.38 15.69
N LEU A 197 5.33 -20.68 16.49
CA LEU A 197 5.36 -21.77 17.45
C LEU A 197 3.94 -22.30 17.59
N ILE A 198 3.79 -23.62 17.59
CA ILE A 198 2.53 -24.27 17.91
C ILE A 198 2.74 -25.05 19.20
N VAL A 199 1.88 -24.79 20.19
CA VAL A 199 1.83 -25.53 21.45
C VAL A 199 0.59 -26.41 21.42
N SER A 200 0.79 -27.72 21.46
CA SER A 200 -0.30 -28.70 21.45
C SER A 200 -0.29 -29.52 22.73
N SER A 201 -1.45 -29.70 23.36
CA SER A 201 -1.58 -30.59 24.52
C SER A 201 -1.51 -32.05 24.08
N MET A 202 -0.79 -32.89 24.83
CA MET A 202 -0.71 -34.33 24.54
C MET A 202 -1.99 -35.08 24.92
N ASP A 203 -2.75 -34.54 25.86
CA ASP A 203 -3.93 -35.19 26.44
C ASP A 203 -5.23 -34.74 25.73
N ASP A 204 -5.21 -33.57 25.07
CA ASP A 204 -6.32 -33.07 24.25
C ASP A 204 -5.82 -32.33 23.00
N ALA A 205 -5.89 -33.02 21.85
CA ALA A 205 -5.49 -32.47 20.55
C ALA A 205 -6.37 -31.28 20.08
N ALA A 206 -7.52 -31.01 20.73
CA ALA A 206 -8.37 -29.88 20.39
C ALA A 206 -7.83 -28.53 20.94
N THR A 207 -6.84 -28.57 21.85
CA THR A 207 -6.27 -27.38 22.49
C THR A 207 -4.91 -27.01 21.91
N GLU A 208 -4.89 -26.55 20.66
CA GLU A 208 -3.69 -25.99 20.04
C GLU A 208 -3.65 -24.47 20.20
N LYS A 209 -2.51 -23.95 20.64
CA LYS A 209 -2.23 -22.51 20.70
C LYS A 209 -1.10 -22.17 19.75
N VAL A 210 -1.33 -21.20 18.87
CA VAL A 210 -0.32 -20.67 17.96
C VAL A 210 0.26 -19.39 18.55
N PHE A 211 1.58 -19.34 18.65
CA PHE A 211 2.34 -18.16 19.04
C PHE A 211 3.16 -17.67 17.84
N SER A 212 3.37 -16.36 17.79
CA SER A 212 4.18 -15.74 16.74
C SER A 212 5.07 -14.67 17.35
N ALA A 213 6.37 -14.72 17.04
CA ALA A 213 7.32 -13.67 17.39
C ALA A 213 7.27 -12.48 16.41
N ARG A 214 6.57 -12.66 15.28
CA ARG A 214 6.31 -11.63 14.27
C ARG A 214 4.80 -11.35 14.20
N PHE A 215 4.41 -10.24 13.60
CA PHE A 215 2.99 -10.01 13.30
C PHE A 215 2.58 -10.87 12.09
N ALA A 216 2.35 -12.16 12.31
CA ALA A 216 2.03 -13.14 11.28
C ALA A 216 0.66 -13.79 11.52
N CYS A 217 -0.02 -14.15 10.44
CA CYS A 217 -1.33 -14.78 10.51
C CYS A 217 -1.18 -16.24 10.95
N PRO A 218 -2.05 -16.75 11.85
CA PRO A 218 -2.01 -18.15 12.25
C PRO A 218 -2.44 -19.09 11.12
N VAL A 219 -3.29 -18.63 10.19
CA VAL A 219 -3.89 -19.46 9.12
C VAL A 219 -3.10 -19.42 7.82
N CYS A 220 -2.58 -18.25 7.43
CA CYS A 220 -1.87 -18.07 6.16
C CYS A 220 -0.46 -17.49 6.35
N ASN A 221 0.29 -17.36 5.25
CA ASN A 221 1.67 -16.84 5.28
C ASN A 221 1.76 -15.31 5.25
N TYR A 222 0.66 -14.61 5.59
CA TYR A 222 0.63 -13.16 5.64
C TYR A 222 1.31 -12.67 6.92
N SER A 223 2.26 -11.75 6.78
CA SER A 223 2.92 -11.11 7.91
C SER A 223 3.20 -9.64 7.62
N ILE A 224 3.29 -8.86 8.69
CA ILE A 224 3.79 -7.48 8.66
C ILE A 224 5.06 -7.43 9.52
N ASN A 225 6.03 -6.61 9.11
CA ASN A 225 7.33 -6.57 9.80
C ASN A 225 7.21 -5.80 11.12
N GLU A 226 6.70 -4.56 11.09
CA GLU A 226 6.60 -3.70 12.27
C GLU A 226 5.43 -2.70 12.15
N LEU A 227 4.82 -2.37 13.29
CA LEU A 227 3.82 -1.32 13.43
C LEU A 227 4.47 -0.02 13.91
N GLU A 228 5.07 0.70 12.98
CA GLU A 228 5.65 2.01 13.23
C GLU A 228 4.82 3.14 12.61
N PRO A 229 4.86 4.37 13.15
CA PRO A 229 4.11 5.49 12.59
C PRO A 229 4.42 5.77 11.11
N ARG A 230 5.61 5.41 10.62
CA ARG A 230 5.98 5.52 9.20
C ARG A 230 5.19 4.58 8.28
N ALA A 231 4.76 3.41 8.78
CA ALA A 231 3.94 2.47 8.02
C ALA A 231 2.55 3.05 7.70
N PHE A 232 2.07 4.01 8.48
CA PHE A 232 0.80 4.70 8.24
C PHE A 232 0.95 5.99 7.44
N SER A 233 2.14 6.28 6.92
CA SER A 233 2.36 7.43 6.05
C SER A 233 2.27 7.03 4.58
N PHE A 234 1.33 7.62 3.85
CA PHE A 234 1.29 7.50 2.39
C PHE A 234 2.38 8.33 1.69
N ASN A 235 3.14 9.15 2.43
CA ASN A 235 4.32 9.85 1.92
C ASN A 235 5.61 9.03 2.08
N ASN A 236 5.55 7.89 2.78
CA ASN A 236 6.68 7.00 2.97
C ASN A 236 6.46 5.71 2.17
N PRO A 237 7.44 5.22 1.40
CA PRO A 237 7.34 3.94 0.67
C PRO A 237 6.93 2.76 1.55
N SER A 238 7.29 2.75 2.84
CA SER A 238 6.89 1.71 3.79
C SER A 238 5.38 1.64 4.03
N GLY A 239 4.65 2.74 3.84
CA GLY A 239 3.21 2.84 4.07
C GLY A 239 2.38 3.11 2.82
N ALA A 240 2.99 3.65 1.76
CA ALA A 240 2.34 4.02 0.52
C ALA A 240 1.82 2.79 -0.24
N CYS A 241 0.65 2.93 -0.87
CA CYS A 241 0.14 1.95 -1.82
C CYS A 241 1.10 1.85 -3.02
N PRO A 242 1.58 0.65 -3.37
CA PRO A 242 2.54 0.48 -4.47
C PRO A 242 1.93 0.80 -5.83
N GLY A 243 0.63 0.57 -6.04
CA GLY A 243 -0.04 0.85 -7.33
C GLY A 243 -0.27 2.33 -7.66
N CYS A 244 -0.23 3.22 -6.68
CA CYS A 244 -0.37 4.67 -6.89
C CYS A 244 0.71 5.51 -6.19
N ASP A 245 1.73 4.87 -5.63
CA ASP A 245 2.79 5.49 -4.84
C ASP A 245 2.24 6.46 -3.77
N GLY A 246 1.13 6.12 -3.11
CA GLY A 246 0.52 6.96 -2.09
C GLY A 246 -0.27 8.19 -2.57
N LEU A 247 -0.49 8.35 -3.88
CA LEU A 247 -1.37 9.42 -4.41
C LEU A 247 -2.87 9.14 -4.15
N GLY A 248 -3.26 7.87 -4.09
CA GLY A 248 -4.65 7.42 -3.92
C GLY A 248 -5.47 7.47 -5.20
N VAL A 249 -5.03 8.25 -6.17
CA VAL A 249 -5.65 8.34 -7.49
C VAL A 249 -4.74 7.75 -8.55
N LYS A 250 -5.35 7.23 -9.62
CA LYS A 250 -4.65 6.86 -10.84
C LYS A 250 -5.18 7.71 -11.98
N GLN A 251 -4.27 8.29 -12.75
CA GLN A 251 -4.61 8.96 -13.99
C GLN A 251 -4.83 7.90 -15.07
N PHE A 252 -5.90 8.08 -15.85
CA PHE A 252 -6.20 7.24 -17.00
C PHE A 252 -6.76 8.11 -18.12
N PHE A 253 -6.64 7.65 -19.36
CA PHE A 253 -7.28 8.32 -20.48
C PHE A 253 -8.76 7.98 -20.51
N ASP A 254 -9.58 9.00 -20.38
CA ASP A 254 -11.02 8.87 -20.35
C ASP A 254 -11.56 8.78 -21.77
N ILE A 255 -12.26 7.69 -22.09
CA ILE A 255 -12.78 7.42 -23.42
C ILE A 255 -13.72 8.56 -23.85
N ASP A 256 -14.53 9.06 -22.93
CA ASP A 256 -15.49 10.14 -23.20
C ASP A 256 -14.79 11.48 -23.47
N ARG A 257 -13.54 11.65 -23.02
CA ARG A 257 -12.73 12.83 -23.36
C ARG A 257 -11.96 12.65 -24.67
N VAL A 258 -11.54 11.42 -24.98
CA VAL A 258 -10.78 11.09 -26.19
C VAL A 258 -11.69 11.11 -27.42
N VAL A 259 -12.90 10.55 -27.30
CA VAL A 259 -13.95 10.56 -28.32
C VAL A 259 -14.80 11.81 -28.12
N GLN A 260 -14.40 12.94 -28.71
CA GLN A 260 -15.06 14.23 -28.49
C GLN A 260 -16.43 14.34 -29.17
N HIS A 261 -16.58 13.64 -30.30
CA HIS A 261 -17.78 13.68 -31.15
C HIS A 261 -18.16 12.24 -31.55
N PRO A 262 -18.86 11.49 -30.67
CA PRO A 262 -19.31 10.12 -30.98
C PRO A 262 -20.23 10.04 -32.20
N GLU A 263 -20.98 11.12 -32.47
CA GLU A 263 -21.90 11.29 -33.60
C GLU A 263 -21.18 11.48 -34.94
N ALA A 264 -19.89 11.84 -34.91
CA ALA A 264 -19.08 12.03 -36.11
C ALA A 264 -18.46 10.71 -36.57
N THR A 265 -18.08 10.66 -37.85
CA THR A 265 -17.32 9.54 -38.41
C THR A 265 -15.87 9.57 -37.94
N LEU A 266 -15.18 8.43 -37.97
CA LEU A 266 -13.74 8.38 -37.66
C LEU A 266 -12.94 9.28 -38.61
N SER A 267 -13.35 9.35 -39.88
CA SER A 267 -12.66 10.14 -40.90
C SER A 267 -12.84 11.66 -40.74
N GLU A 268 -13.97 12.11 -40.19
CA GLU A 268 -14.30 13.52 -39.93
C GLU A 268 -13.78 14.04 -38.59
N GLY A 269 -13.29 13.15 -37.72
CA GLY A 269 -12.60 13.53 -36.49
C GLY A 269 -13.38 13.25 -35.20
N ALA A 270 -14.12 12.14 -35.14
CA ALA A 270 -14.65 11.61 -33.88
C ALA A 270 -13.59 11.54 -32.76
N ILE A 271 -12.34 11.21 -33.15
CA ILE A 271 -11.17 11.21 -32.28
C ILE A 271 -10.13 12.20 -32.83
N ARG A 272 -9.76 13.18 -32.01
CA ARG A 272 -8.87 14.27 -32.42
C ARG A 272 -7.48 13.74 -32.80
N GLY A 273 -7.01 14.11 -33.99
CA GLY A 273 -5.69 13.73 -34.52
C GLY A 273 -5.62 12.34 -35.16
N TRP A 274 -6.74 11.61 -35.16
CA TRP A 274 -6.95 10.34 -35.85
C TRP A 274 -7.92 10.51 -37.03
N ASP A 275 -7.83 11.65 -37.71
CA ASP A 275 -8.70 12.09 -38.80
C ASP A 275 -7.91 12.23 -40.12
N ARG A 276 -8.59 12.62 -41.20
CA ARG A 276 -7.97 12.87 -42.52
C ARG A 276 -6.85 13.92 -42.51
N ARG A 277 -6.73 14.75 -41.47
CA ARG A 277 -5.65 15.75 -41.36
C ARG A 277 -4.32 15.09 -41.00
N ASN A 278 -4.35 13.92 -40.36
CA ASN A 278 -3.18 13.12 -40.06
C ASN A 278 -3.15 11.84 -40.91
N LEU A 279 -2.58 11.94 -42.11
CA LEU A 279 -2.52 10.86 -43.09
C LEU A 279 -1.90 9.57 -42.53
N PHE A 280 -0.98 9.65 -41.56
CA PHE A 280 -0.35 8.47 -40.97
C PHE A 280 -1.36 7.64 -40.15
N TYR A 281 -2.05 8.27 -39.20
CA TYR A 281 -3.04 7.59 -38.37
C TYR A 281 -4.31 7.26 -39.17
N PHE A 282 -4.70 8.10 -40.13
CA PHE A 282 -5.82 7.83 -41.01
C PHE A 282 -5.62 6.54 -41.82
N ASN A 283 -4.48 6.39 -42.51
CA ASN A 283 -4.18 5.16 -43.27
C ASN A 283 -4.12 3.91 -42.38
N MET A 284 -3.69 4.08 -41.11
CA MET A 284 -3.69 3.01 -40.13
C MET A 284 -5.11 2.57 -39.79
N LEU A 285 -6.03 3.52 -39.52
CA LEU A 285 -7.44 3.23 -39.29
C LEU A 285 -8.13 2.63 -40.52
N THR A 286 -7.80 3.09 -41.73
CA THR A 286 -8.34 2.49 -42.96
C THR A 286 -7.91 1.03 -43.10
N SER A 287 -6.63 0.71 -42.85
CA SER A 287 -6.16 -0.67 -42.90
C SER A 287 -6.80 -1.54 -41.80
N LEU A 288 -7.11 -0.95 -40.64
CA LEU A 288 -7.82 -1.62 -39.55
C LEU A 288 -9.29 -1.90 -39.94
N ALA A 289 -9.94 -0.92 -40.56
CA ALA A 289 -11.30 -1.00 -41.10
C ALA A 289 -11.42 -2.11 -42.15
N ASP A 290 -10.48 -2.17 -43.10
CA ASP A 290 -10.42 -3.21 -44.13
C ASP A 290 -10.26 -4.63 -43.54
N HIS A 291 -9.49 -4.75 -42.45
CA HIS A 291 -9.22 -6.05 -41.82
C HIS A 291 -10.41 -6.58 -41.02
N TYR A 292 -11.06 -5.72 -40.23
CA TYR A 292 -12.22 -6.09 -39.41
C TYR A 292 -13.56 -5.97 -40.14
N GLY A 293 -13.58 -5.32 -41.31
CA GLY A 293 -14.76 -5.16 -42.15
C GLY A 293 -15.75 -4.10 -41.66
N PHE A 294 -15.31 -3.12 -40.87
CA PHE A 294 -16.14 -1.96 -40.50
C PHE A 294 -15.86 -0.78 -41.45
N ASP A 295 -16.83 0.13 -41.58
CA ASP A 295 -16.68 1.32 -42.42
C ASP A 295 -16.16 2.51 -41.61
N ILE A 296 -15.14 3.19 -42.11
CA ILE A 296 -14.50 4.34 -41.48
C ILE A 296 -15.37 5.60 -41.55
N ASP A 297 -16.30 5.65 -42.51
CA ASP A 297 -17.27 6.73 -42.69
C ASP A 297 -18.60 6.44 -41.94
N THR A 298 -18.62 5.45 -41.04
CA THR A 298 -19.72 5.25 -40.08
C THR A 298 -19.46 6.06 -38.80
N PRO A 299 -20.49 6.72 -38.21
CA PRO A 299 -20.38 7.38 -36.91
C PRO A 299 -19.83 6.45 -35.82
N PHE A 300 -18.96 6.95 -34.94
CA PHE A 300 -18.29 6.11 -33.94
C PHE A 300 -19.30 5.40 -33.02
N GLU A 301 -20.35 6.08 -32.60
CA GLU A 301 -21.41 5.51 -31.75
C GLU A 301 -22.23 4.40 -32.43
N ALA A 302 -22.27 4.39 -33.76
CA ALA A 302 -22.99 3.40 -34.56
C ALA A 302 -22.17 2.15 -34.86
N LEU A 303 -20.85 2.18 -34.60
CA LEU A 303 -19.98 1.01 -34.70
C LEU A 303 -20.34 -0.03 -33.62
N SER A 304 -20.04 -1.30 -33.88
CA SER A 304 -20.22 -2.35 -32.88
C SER A 304 -19.28 -2.13 -31.70
N GLN A 305 -19.68 -2.56 -30.49
CA GLN A 305 -18.81 -2.47 -29.30
C GLN A 305 -17.49 -3.23 -29.48
N HIS A 306 -17.50 -4.31 -30.27
CA HIS A 306 -16.30 -5.04 -30.60
C HIS A 306 -15.32 -4.16 -31.38
N ASP A 307 -15.80 -3.47 -32.42
CA ASP A 307 -14.94 -2.64 -33.28
C ASP A 307 -14.46 -1.39 -32.54
N GLN A 308 -15.31 -0.76 -31.74
CA GLN A 308 -14.91 0.33 -30.84
C GLN A 308 -13.78 -0.11 -29.89
N GLN A 309 -13.88 -1.30 -29.30
CA GLN A 309 -12.82 -1.84 -28.44
C GLN A 309 -11.53 -2.10 -29.21
N LYS A 310 -11.60 -2.65 -30.44
CA LYS A 310 -10.41 -2.87 -31.28
C LYS A 310 -9.73 -1.57 -31.67
N ILE A 311 -10.50 -0.51 -31.94
CA ILE A 311 -9.98 0.83 -32.23
C ILE A 311 -9.30 1.42 -30.98
N LEU A 312 -9.97 1.38 -29.82
CA LEU A 312 -9.47 2.04 -28.60
C LEU A 312 -8.32 1.28 -27.94
N PHE A 313 -8.41 -0.04 -27.81
CA PHE A 313 -7.48 -0.87 -27.04
C PHE A 313 -6.58 -1.78 -27.87
N GLY A 314 -6.78 -1.82 -29.19
CA GLY A 314 -5.90 -2.51 -30.13
C GLY A 314 -6.33 -3.94 -30.50
N SER A 315 -5.51 -4.59 -31.33
CA SER A 315 -5.78 -5.93 -31.87
C SER A 315 -5.33 -7.07 -30.95
N GLY A 316 -4.70 -6.77 -29.81
CA GLY A 316 -4.19 -7.77 -28.87
C GLY A 316 -3.03 -8.56 -29.47
N ALA A 317 -3.22 -9.87 -29.69
CA ALA A 317 -2.19 -10.75 -30.26
C ALA A 317 -2.21 -10.82 -31.79
N GLU A 318 -3.27 -10.32 -32.43
CA GLU A 318 -3.50 -10.43 -33.86
C GLU A 318 -2.66 -9.42 -34.66
N GLU A 319 -1.97 -9.90 -35.67
CA GLU A 319 -1.16 -9.08 -36.58
C GLU A 319 -1.99 -8.63 -37.78
N ILE A 320 -1.87 -7.34 -38.12
CA ILE A 320 -2.62 -6.70 -39.19
C ILE A 320 -1.62 -6.09 -40.18
N THR A 321 -1.93 -6.19 -41.47
CA THR A 321 -1.10 -5.59 -42.52
C THR A 321 -1.52 -4.14 -42.74
N PHE A 322 -0.64 -3.20 -42.36
CA PHE A 322 -0.87 -1.78 -42.53
C PHE A 322 -0.20 -1.25 -43.81
N ASN A 323 -0.92 -0.41 -44.54
CA ASN A 323 -0.39 0.30 -45.70
C ASN A 323 0.03 1.71 -45.29
N TYR A 324 1.31 2.05 -45.48
CA TYR A 324 1.85 3.37 -45.18
C TYR A 324 2.31 4.08 -46.45
N ILE A 325 2.17 5.40 -46.47
CA ILE A 325 2.61 6.26 -47.56
C ILE A 325 3.82 7.06 -47.07
N ASN A 326 4.97 6.89 -47.72
CA ASN A 326 6.15 7.72 -47.45
C ASN A 326 5.99 9.12 -48.06
N GLU A 327 6.82 10.09 -47.64
CA GLU A 327 6.83 11.46 -48.17
C GLU A 327 6.97 11.54 -49.70
N ARG A 328 7.55 10.50 -50.33
CA ARG A 328 7.71 10.38 -51.79
C ARG A 328 6.50 9.73 -52.49
N GLY A 329 5.39 9.51 -51.79
CA GLY A 329 4.17 8.90 -52.31
C GLY A 329 4.23 7.39 -52.54
N THR A 330 5.33 6.73 -52.19
CA THR A 330 5.48 5.28 -52.34
C THR A 330 4.76 4.56 -51.21
N VAL A 331 3.85 3.64 -51.56
CA VAL A 331 3.12 2.81 -50.60
C VAL A 331 3.99 1.62 -50.21
N TYR A 332 4.16 1.38 -48.91
CA TYR A 332 4.80 0.17 -48.39
C TYR A 332 3.91 -0.50 -47.36
N LYS A 333 4.01 -1.83 -47.27
CA LYS A 333 3.21 -2.64 -46.35
C LYS A 333 4.05 -3.07 -45.16
N ARG A 334 3.46 -3.02 -43.96
CA ARG A 334 4.09 -3.53 -42.74
C ARG A 334 3.08 -4.28 -41.90
N THR A 335 3.38 -5.55 -41.62
CA THR A 335 2.58 -6.38 -40.71
C THR A 335 3.06 -6.19 -39.28
N HIS A 336 2.16 -5.80 -38.40
CA HIS A 336 2.39 -5.69 -36.96
C HIS A 336 1.06 -5.62 -36.21
N ARG A 337 1.11 -5.65 -34.88
CA ARG A 337 -0.07 -5.53 -34.02
C ARG A 337 -0.48 -4.07 -33.90
N PHE A 338 -1.78 -3.83 -33.91
CA PHE A 338 -2.32 -2.51 -33.61
C PHE A 338 -2.33 -2.31 -32.09
N GLU A 339 -1.59 -1.31 -31.60
CA GLU A 339 -1.51 -1.03 -30.16
C GLU A 339 -2.82 -0.47 -29.59
N GLY A 340 -3.65 0.18 -30.42
CA GLY A 340 -4.85 0.89 -29.98
C GLY A 340 -4.59 2.37 -29.70
N ILE A 341 -5.64 3.18 -29.80
CA ILE A 341 -5.55 4.63 -29.59
C ILE A 341 -5.18 4.97 -28.14
N ILE A 342 -5.82 4.32 -27.15
CA ILE A 342 -5.58 4.57 -25.73
C ILE A 342 -4.15 4.15 -25.31
N PRO A 343 -3.68 2.92 -25.61
CA PRO A 343 -2.30 2.55 -25.33
C PRO A 343 -1.26 3.41 -26.04
N ASN A 344 -1.53 3.87 -27.28
CA ASN A 344 -0.68 4.85 -27.96
C ASN A 344 -0.57 6.16 -27.17
N MET A 345 -1.70 6.72 -26.71
CA MET A 345 -1.73 7.94 -25.92
C MET A 345 -1.02 7.77 -24.57
N GLU A 346 -1.24 6.64 -23.88
CA GLU A 346 -0.56 6.31 -22.62
C GLU A 346 0.97 6.23 -22.78
N ARG A 347 1.43 5.52 -23.80
CA ARG A 347 2.86 5.39 -24.12
C ARG A 347 3.45 6.74 -24.46
N ARG A 348 2.81 7.53 -25.32
CA ARG A 348 3.27 8.87 -25.68
C ARG A 348 3.30 9.80 -24.47
N PHE A 349 2.31 9.78 -23.59
CA PHE A 349 2.31 10.62 -22.39
C PHE A 349 3.47 10.28 -21.44
N ARG A 350 3.77 8.98 -21.30
CA ARG A 350 4.85 8.47 -20.45
C ARG A 350 6.24 8.76 -21.03
N ASP A 351 6.44 8.51 -22.32
CA ASP A 351 7.76 8.48 -22.95
C ASP A 351 8.16 9.84 -23.57
N THR A 352 7.22 10.76 -23.78
CA THR A 352 7.53 12.05 -24.43
C THR A 352 8.30 12.99 -23.51
N GLU A 353 9.39 13.59 -24.02
CA GLU A 353 10.16 14.64 -23.31
C GLU A 353 9.60 16.06 -23.52
N SER A 354 8.75 16.26 -24.54
CA SER A 354 8.12 17.55 -24.83
C SER A 354 6.98 17.87 -23.87
N GLN A 355 7.10 18.98 -23.14
CA GLN A 355 6.06 19.45 -22.22
C GLN A 355 4.77 19.80 -22.96
N THR A 356 4.85 20.41 -24.15
CA THR A 356 3.66 20.76 -24.96
C THR A 356 2.81 19.54 -25.30
N VAL A 357 3.45 18.44 -25.73
CA VAL A 357 2.74 17.19 -26.05
C VAL A 357 2.13 16.58 -24.79
N ARG A 358 2.86 16.64 -23.66
CA ARG A 358 2.36 16.15 -22.37
C ARG A 358 1.14 16.94 -21.90
N ASP A 359 1.15 18.26 -22.04
CA ASP A 359 0.04 19.14 -21.67
C ASP A 359 -1.17 18.96 -22.60
N GLU A 360 -0.94 18.73 -23.89
CA GLU A 360 -2.02 18.41 -24.84
C GLU A 360 -2.69 17.08 -24.53
N LEU A 361 -1.90 16.02 -24.30
CA LEU A 361 -2.42 14.71 -23.93
C LEU A 361 -3.08 14.73 -22.53
N GLY A 362 -2.54 15.54 -21.62
CA GLY A 362 -3.07 15.71 -20.27
C GLY A 362 -4.52 16.21 -20.22
N LYS A 363 -5.02 16.87 -21.28
CA LYS A 363 -6.43 17.30 -21.37
C LYS A 363 -7.41 16.13 -21.41
N TYR A 364 -6.98 14.98 -21.91
CA TYR A 364 -7.79 13.77 -22.01
C TYR A 364 -7.67 12.86 -20.78
N LEU A 365 -6.76 13.18 -19.85
CA LEU A 365 -6.64 12.44 -18.60
C LEU A 365 -7.78 12.78 -17.68
N ASN A 366 -8.32 11.76 -17.04
CA ASN A 366 -9.19 11.88 -15.88
C ASN A 366 -8.55 11.12 -14.71
N THR A 367 -9.03 11.39 -13.50
CA THR A 367 -8.56 10.74 -12.29
C THR A 367 -9.65 9.85 -11.76
N GLN A 368 -9.29 8.61 -11.43
CA GLN A 368 -10.13 7.71 -10.65
C GLN A 368 -9.40 7.31 -9.38
N ASP A 369 -10.17 6.79 -8.42
CA ASP A 369 -9.59 6.14 -7.26
C ASP A 369 -8.70 4.97 -7.70
N CYS A 370 -7.55 4.84 -7.05
CA CYS A 370 -6.64 3.74 -7.32
C CYS A 370 -7.35 2.41 -7.01
N PRO A 371 -7.43 1.46 -7.95
CA PRO A 371 -8.16 0.21 -7.74
C PRO A 371 -7.51 -0.69 -6.68
N GLU A 372 -6.21 -0.53 -6.43
CA GLU A 372 -5.49 -1.35 -5.44
C GLU A 372 -5.72 -0.86 -4.00
N CYS A 373 -5.68 0.46 -3.78
CA CYS A 373 -5.95 1.03 -2.47
C CYS A 373 -7.39 1.50 -2.26
N GLY A 374 -8.25 1.50 -3.29
CA GLY A 374 -9.59 2.05 -3.24
C GLY A 374 -9.62 3.54 -2.87
N GLY A 375 -8.60 4.31 -3.25
CA GLY A 375 -8.46 5.72 -2.87
C GLY A 375 -7.73 5.99 -1.54
N TYR A 376 -7.46 4.96 -0.73
CA TYR A 376 -6.94 5.12 0.64
C TYR A 376 -5.46 5.48 0.76
N ARG A 377 -4.70 5.49 -0.33
CA ARG A 377 -3.27 5.84 -0.39
C ARG A 377 -2.31 4.90 0.34
N LEU A 378 -2.80 4.05 1.24
CA LEU A 378 -1.99 3.15 2.05
C LEU A 378 -1.88 1.75 1.45
N ASN A 379 -0.79 1.05 1.77
CA ASN A 379 -0.56 -0.34 1.40
C ASN A 379 -1.59 -1.28 2.06
N LYS A 380 -1.59 -2.56 1.70
CA LYS A 380 -2.55 -3.53 2.23
C LYS A 380 -2.42 -3.71 3.75
N GLY A 381 -1.22 -3.77 4.31
CA GLY A 381 -0.99 -4.01 5.74
C GLY A 381 -1.45 -2.87 6.62
N SER A 382 -1.05 -1.64 6.30
CA SER A 382 -1.41 -0.45 7.08
C SER A 382 -2.90 -0.10 7.02
N ARG A 383 -3.63 -0.60 6.02
CA ARG A 383 -5.09 -0.48 5.95
C ARG A 383 -5.82 -1.46 6.87
N HIS A 384 -5.21 -2.60 7.18
CA HIS A 384 -5.80 -3.63 8.03
C HIS A 384 -5.22 -3.56 9.44
N VAL A 385 -5.24 -2.35 10.01
CA VAL A 385 -4.92 -2.11 11.41
C VAL A 385 -6.08 -1.32 11.99
N PHE A 386 -6.61 -1.81 13.11
CA PHE A 386 -7.87 -1.36 13.67
C PHE A 386 -7.68 -0.82 15.08
N VAL A 387 -8.41 0.24 15.39
CA VAL A 387 -8.60 0.75 16.75
C VAL A 387 -10.11 0.82 16.95
N ASP A 388 -10.64 0.07 17.91
CA ASP A 388 -12.09 -0.02 18.16
C ASP A 388 -12.86 -0.38 16.86
N ASP A 389 -12.40 -1.44 16.19
CA ASP A 389 -12.90 -1.96 14.91
C ASP A 389 -12.91 -0.98 13.73
N LYS A 390 -12.30 0.20 13.86
CA LYS A 390 -12.17 1.18 12.77
C LYS A 390 -10.75 1.25 12.24
N SER A 391 -10.63 1.22 10.92
CA SER A 391 -9.33 1.37 10.25
C SER A 391 -8.94 2.84 10.10
N LEU A 392 -7.63 3.13 10.04
CA LEU A 392 -7.16 4.51 9.84
C LEU A 392 -7.76 5.18 8.57
N PRO A 393 -7.82 4.50 7.41
CA PRO A 393 -8.40 5.11 6.21
C PRO A 393 -9.89 5.41 6.33
N GLU A 394 -10.63 4.63 7.10
CA GLU A 394 -12.05 4.85 7.37
C GLU A 394 -12.27 6.09 8.23
N ILE A 395 -11.46 6.24 9.29
CA ILE A 395 -11.44 7.46 10.12
C ILE A 395 -11.18 8.70 9.25
N CYS A 396 -10.23 8.63 8.32
CA CYS A 396 -9.90 9.78 7.47
C CYS A 396 -10.99 10.18 6.45
N ARG A 397 -12.03 9.36 6.25
CA ARG A 397 -13.17 9.70 5.39
C ARG A 397 -14.33 10.37 6.12
N ASN A 398 -14.37 10.26 7.44
CA ASN A 398 -15.44 10.84 8.24
C ASN A 398 -15.34 12.36 8.34
N ALA A 399 -16.47 13.02 8.59
CA ALA A 399 -16.48 14.44 8.86
C ALA A 399 -15.78 14.72 10.21
N VAL A 400 -15.11 15.88 10.31
CA VAL A 400 -14.38 16.26 11.52
C VAL A 400 -15.28 16.28 12.76
N GLY A 401 -16.54 16.72 12.62
CA GLY A 401 -17.51 16.71 13.72
C GLY A 401 -17.77 15.31 14.28
N ASP A 402 -18.01 14.33 13.40
CA ASP A 402 -18.26 12.94 13.80
C ASP A 402 -17.02 12.33 14.48
N LEU A 403 -15.82 12.71 14.05
CA LEU A 403 -14.57 12.27 14.66
C LEU A 403 -14.37 12.85 16.06
N CYS A 404 -14.73 14.11 16.31
CA CYS A 404 -14.68 14.70 17.64
C CYS A 404 -15.55 13.92 18.63
N ASP A 405 -16.79 13.61 18.24
CA ASP A 405 -17.72 12.84 19.09
C ASP A 405 -17.23 11.40 19.31
N TYR A 406 -16.69 10.77 18.26
CA TYR A 406 -16.10 9.44 18.35
C TYR A 406 -14.92 9.40 19.34
N TYR A 407 -13.94 10.29 19.18
CA TYR A 407 -12.77 10.32 20.05
C TYR A 407 -13.08 10.82 21.45
N ALA A 408 -14.15 11.58 21.66
CA ALA A 408 -14.63 11.97 22.99
C ALA A 408 -15.13 10.75 23.79
N ASN A 409 -15.81 9.82 23.12
CA ASN A 409 -16.43 8.64 23.74
C ASN A 409 -15.57 7.37 23.69
N LEU A 410 -14.46 7.39 22.94
CA LEU A 410 -13.54 6.24 22.84
C LEU A 410 -12.92 5.92 24.22
N SER A 411 -13.29 4.78 24.77
CA SER A 411 -12.72 4.23 26.01
C SER A 411 -11.98 2.93 25.72
N LEU A 412 -10.69 2.89 26.02
CA LEU A 412 -9.85 1.71 25.86
C LEU A 412 -9.38 1.23 27.23
N GLU A 413 -9.43 -0.08 27.45
CA GLU A 413 -9.05 -0.68 28.73
C GLU A 413 -7.54 -1.00 28.82
N GLY A 414 -7.02 -1.02 30.05
CA GLY A 414 -5.66 -1.44 30.37
C GLY A 414 -4.56 -0.52 29.83
N GLN A 415 -3.38 -1.10 29.54
CA GLN A 415 -2.20 -0.36 29.06
C GLN A 415 -2.47 0.41 27.75
N LYS A 416 -3.32 -0.13 26.87
CA LYS A 416 -3.70 0.56 25.62
C LYS A 416 -4.38 1.89 25.91
N GLY A 417 -5.27 1.93 26.91
CA GLY A 417 -5.95 3.16 27.35
C GLY A 417 -4.99 4.22 27.88
N GLU A 418 -4.01 3.84 28.71
CA GLU A 418 -3.02 4.78 29.26
C GLU A 418 -2.15 5.42 28.18
N ILE A 419 -1.71 4.62 27.19
CA ILE A 419 -0.92 5.11 26.05
C ILE A 419 -1.80 6.01 25.16
N ALA A 420 -3.03 5.58 24.87
CA ALA A 420 -3.97 6.31 24.04
C ALA A 420 -4.35 7.66 24.64
N ALA A 421 -4.56 7.75 25.96
CA ALA A 421 -5.02 8.96 26.63
C ALA A 421 -4.14 10.19 26.36
N LYS A 422 -2.81 10.00 26.29
CA LYS A 422 -1.86 11.08 25.96
C LYS A 422 -2.01 11.56 24.52
N ILE A 423 -2.23 10.62 23.58
CA ILE A 423 -2.34 10.91 22.15
C ILE A 423 -3.72 11.52 21.84
N LEU A 424 -4.78 10.99 22.44
CA LEU A 424 -6.15 11.47 22.29
C LEU A 424 -6.33 12.91 22.78
N LYS A 425 -5.51 13.37 23.74
CA LYS A 425 -5.51 14.76 24.18
C LYS A 425 -5.05 15.74 23.10
N GLU A 426 -4.17 15.33 22.21
CA GLU A 426 -3.69 16.16 21.09
C GLU A 426 -4.61 16.07 19.87
N ILE A 427 -5.42 15.01 19.77
CA ILE A 427 -6.40 14.80 18.68
C ILE A 427 -7.72 15.55 18.94
N ARG A 428 -8.13 15.66 20.21
CA ARG A 428 -9.32 16.42 20.66
C ARG A 428 -9.01 17.91 20.75
#